data_AF-A0A7C4VG27-F1
#
_entry.id   AF-A0A7C4VG27-F1
#
_cell.length_a   1.000
_cell.length_b   1.000
_cell.length_c   1.000
_cell.angle_alpha   90.00
_cell.angle_beta   90.00
_cell.angle_gamma   90.00
#
_symmetry.space_group_name_H-M   'P 1'
#
loop_
_entity.id
_entity.type
_entity.pdbx_description
1 polymer ?
#
loop_
_entity_poly.entity_id
_entity_poly.type
_entity_poly.pdbx_seq_one_letter_code
_entity_poly.pdbx_strand_id
1 'polypeptide(L)'
;MKSPEYDPWGDVLDDALAKANRVGIRYIATWNINRFYSWDLSQEGTIYDKLWYPHKGVGDEVARIKSLSEFERVKPQIKEFLKSFLKEFSDVYYGVKLPPLMAIDERFIYWVRAMVDSLAISVERMFREKSKTDKKFLKGLKDWFIGQGWTFSASDEDFEKAARQYVYLLINKILF
;
A
#
# COMPACT_ATOMS: atom_id res chain seq x y z
N MET A 1 10.91 8.62 -18.06
CA MET A 1 9.59 8.88 -17.46
C MET A 1 9.84 9.25 -16.01
N LYS A 2 9.39 10.42 -15.52
CA LYS A 2 9.56 10.77 -14.09
C LYS A 2 8.79 9.74 -13.26
N SER A 3 9.42 9.11 -12.28
CA SER A 3 8.73 8.28 -11.29
C SER A 3 7.61 9.09 -10.63
N PRO A 4 6.48 8.47 -10.27
CA PRO A 4 5.45 9.12 -9.48
C PRO A 4 6.08 9.80 -8.25
N GLU A 5 5.72 11.05 -7.96
CA GLU A 5 6.24 11.81 -6.79
C GLU A 5 5.89 11.17 -5.43
N TYR A 6 5.01 10.16 -5.44
CA TYR A 6 4.63 9.37 -4.28
C TYR A 6 4.81 7.88 -4.57
N ASP A 7 5.98 7.35 -4.22
CA ASP A 7 6.23 5.91 -4.15
C ASP A 7 5.69 5.36 -2.82
N PRO A 8 4.72 4.44 -2.83
CA PRO A 8 4.18 3.84 -1.59
C PRO A 8 5.21 3.04 -0.79
N TRP A 9 6.32 2.62 -1.40
CA TRP A 9 7.43 1.94 -0.72
C TRP A 9 8.58 2.87 -0.36
N GLY A 10 8.74 3.98 -1.08
CA GLY A 10 9.69 5.06 -0.82
C GLY A 10 11.14 4.58 -0.65
N ASP A 11 11.86 5.20 0.30
CA ASP A 11 13.28 4.97 0.56
C ASP A 11 13.66 3.49 0.76
N VAL A 12 12.75 2.66 1.28
CA VAL A 12 13.02 1.24 1.56
C VAL A 12 13.19 0.44 0.26
N LEU A 13 12.38 0.75 -0.76
CA LEU A 13 12.49 0.11 -2.05
C LEU A 13 13.69 0.64 -2.83
N ASP A 14 13.95 1.94 -2.76
CA ASP A 14 15.14 2.55 -3.38
C ASP A 14 16.44 1.95 -2.82
N ASP A 15 16.54 1.76 -1.50
CA ASP A 15 17.68 1.10 -0.87
C ASP A 15 17.82 -0.37 -1.30
N ALA A 16 16.71 -1.11 -1.36
CA ALA A 16 16.72 -2.50 -1.83
C ALA A 16 17.16 -2.61 -3.30
N LEU A 17 16.65 -1.73 -4.17
CA LEU A 17 17.03 -1.64 -5.58
C LEU A 17 18.50 -1.26 -5.75
N ALA A 18 18.99 -0.28 -5.00
CA ALA A 18 20.39 0.14 -5.04
C ALA A 18 21.33 -1.01 -4.66
N LYS A 19 20.98 -1.79 -3.63
CA LYS A 19 21.74 -2.98 -3.21
C LYS A 19 21.71 -4.08 -4.27
N ALA A 20 20.54 -4.36 -4.84
CA ALA A 20 20.39 -5.39 -5.87
C ALA A 20 21.15 -5.07 -7.15
N ASN A 21 21.09 -3.82 -7.62
CA ASN A 21 21.79 -3.36 -8.82
C ASN A 21 23.31 -3.50 -8.71
N ARG A 22 23.88 -3.32 -7.50
CA ARG A 22 25.32 -3.50 -7.27
C ARG A 22 25.80 -4.94 -7.46
N VAL A 23 24.93 -5.92 -7.22
CA VAL A 23 25.28 -7.35 -7.16
C VAL A 23 24.64 -8.14 -8.32
N GLY A 24 23.74 -7.52 -9.09
CA GLY A 24 23.01 -8.18 -10.17
C GLY A 24 21.97 -9.18 -9.67
N ILE A 25 21.34 -8.91 -8.52
CA ILE A 25 20.35 -9.82 -7.92
C ILE A 25 19.04 -9.76 -8.71
N ARG A 26 18.48 -10.93 -9.02
CA ARG A 26 17.20 -11.04 -9.75
C ARG A 26 15.98 -10.68 -8.92
N TYR A 27 15.90 -11.15 -7.67
CA TYR A 27 14.71 -10.97 -6.83
C TYR A 27 15.01 -10.10 -5.62
N ILE A 28 14.11 -9.17 -5.32
CA ILE A 28 14.16 -8.34 -4.10
C ILE A 28 12.84 -8.42 -3.34
N ALA A 29 12.87 -8.07 -2.07
CA ALA A 29 11.67 -7.95 -1.26
C ALA A 29 11.79 -6.83 -0.21
N THR A 30 10.65 -6.27 0.18
CA THR A 30 10.53 -5.31 1.28
C THR A 30 9.42 -5.76 2.23
N TRP A 31 9.59 -5.49 3.52
CA TRP A 31 8.68 -5.99 4.55
C TRP A 31 8.69 -5.11 5.80
N ASN A 32 7.52 -4.77 6.33
CA ASN A 32 7.36 -4.01 7.56
C ASN A 32 6.61 -4.79 8.67
N ILE A 33 6.77 -6.12 8.69
CA ILE A 33 6.01 -7.10 9.51
C ILE A 33 4.54 -7.25 9.09
N ASN A 34 3.83 -6.15 8.85
CA ASN A 34 2.42 -6.19 8.47
C ASN A 34 2.21 -6.49 6.98
N ARG A 35 3.07 -5.99 6.10
CA ARG A 35 2.91 -6.10 4.64
C ARG A 35 4.21 -6.45 3.93
N PHE A 36 4.16 -7.43 3.03
CA PHE A 36 5.31 -7.95 2.31
C PHE A 36 5.11 -7.82 0.79
N TYR A 37 6.18 -7.43 0.10
CA TYR A 37 6.21 -7.26 -1.35
C TYR A 37 7.50 -7.85 -1.93
N SER A 38 7.43 -8.44 -3.13
CA SER A 38 8.60 -8.95 -3.84
C SER A 38 8.54 -8.70 -5.34
N TRP A 39 9.72 -8.44 -5.92
CA TRP A 39 9.91 -8.07 -7.32
C TRP A 39 10.87 -9.01 -8.04
N ASP A 40 10.56 -9.32 -9.31
CA ASP A 40 11.46 -9.96 -10.27
C ASP A 40 12.07 -8.89 -11.19
N LEU A 41 13.30 -8.51 -10.90
CA LEU A 41 14.02 -7.46 -11.61
C LEU A 41 14.45 -7.88 -13.03
N SER A 42 14.30 -9.16 -13.40
CA SER A 42 14.52 -9.62 -14.77
C SER A 42 13.39 -9.24 -15.73
N GLN A 43 12.21 -8.89 -15.20
CA GLN A 43 11.08 -8.43 -16.01
C GLN A 43 11.36 -7.02 -16.55
N GLU A 44 10.93 -6.76 -17.78
CA GLU A 44 10.97 -5.42 -18.36
C GLU A 44 9.81 -4.55 -17.82
N GLY A 45 9.96 -3.23 -17.93
CA GLY A 45 8.94 -2.27 -17.54
C GLY A 45 9.21 -1.55 -16.22
N THR A 46 8.15 -1.02 -15.62
CA THR A 46 8.20 -0.23 -14.39
C THR A 46 8.39 -1.11 -13.16
N ILE A 47 8.62 -0.49 -12.00
CA ILE A 47 8.70 -1.23 -10.74
C ILE A 47 7.40 -1.97 -10.39
N TYR A 48 6.26 -1.51 -10.90
CA TYR A 48 4.97 -2.19 -10.75
C TYR A 48 4.87 -3.42 -11.65
N ASP A 49 5.46 -3.40 -12.83
CA ASP A 49 5.48 -4.55 -13.75
C ASP A 49 6.37 -5.68 -13.23
N LYS A 50 7.39 -5.30 -12.47
CA LYS A 50 8.33 -6.22 -11.81
C LYS A 50 7.75 -6.85 -10.54
N LEU A 51 6.63 -6.35 -10.00
CA LEU A 51 6.02 -6.87 -8.78
C LEU A 51 5.35 -8.23 -9.05
N TRP A 52 5.85 -9.30 -8.42
CA TRP A 52 5.28 -10.65 -8.57
C TRP A 52 4.58 -11.14 -7.29
N TYR A 53 4.86 -10.52 -6.15
CA TYR A 53 4.18 -10.78 -4.88
C TYR A 53 3.79 -9.46 -4.22
N PRO A 54 2.53 -9.24 -3.82
CA PRO A 54 1.38 -10.16 -3.85
C PRO A 54 0.91 -10.51 -5.27
N HIS A 55 0.01 -11.48 -5.40
CA HIS A 55 -0.60 -11.86 -6.68
C HIS A 55 -2.00 -12.45 -6.49
N LYS A 56 -2.63 -12.92 -7.57
CA LYS A 56 -3.99 -13.47 -7.53
C LYS A 56 -4.14 -14.55 -6.46
N GLY A 57 -5.10 -14.34 -5.56
CA GLY A 57 -5.41 -15.25 -4.44
C GLY A 57 -4.48 -15.11 -3.23
N VAL A 58 -3.47 -14.25 -3.27
CA VAL A 58 -2.47 -14.07 -2.20
C VAL A 58 -2.25 -12.57 -1.96
N GLY A 59 -2.74 -12.08 -0.81
CA GLY A 59 -2.59 -10.68 -0.43
C GLY A 59 -1.20 -10.32 0.09
N ASP A 60 -0.92 -9.02 0.23
CA ASP A 60 0.33 -8.50 0.78
C ASP A 60 0.37 -8.53 2.31
N GLU A 61 -0.79 -8.67 2.97
CA GLU A 61 -0.90 -8.65 4.42
C GLU A 61 -0.36 -9.93 5.07
N VAL A 62 0.66 -9.77 5.91
CA VAL A 62 1.30 -10.83 6.69
C VAL A 62 0.76 -10.88 8.12
N ALA A 63 0.57 -9.71 8.73
CA ALA A 63 0.13 -9.58 10.12
C ALA A 63 -0.56 -8.22 10.33
N ARG A 64 -1.17 -8.05 11.51
CA ARG A 64 -1.70 -6.76 11.97
C ARG A 64 -1.25 -6.48 13.40
N ILE A 65 -0.13 -5.78 13.52
CA ILE A 65 0.38 -5.21 14.78
C ILE A 65 0.47 -3.70 14.69
N LYS A 66 0.16 -3.02 15.79
CA LYS A 66 0.36 -1.58 15.97
C LYS A 66 1.65 -1.28 16.72
N SER A 67 2.18 -2.25 17.47
CA SER A 67 3.46 -2.13 18.16
C SER A 67 4.24 -3.45 18.20
N LEU A 68 5.56 -3.36 18.39
CA LEU A 68 6.45 -4.53 18.51
C LEU A 68 6.14 -5.41 19.72
N SER A 69 5.49 -4.88 20.77
CA SER A 69 5.07 -5.67 21.92
C SER A 69 4.04 -6.75 21.56
N GLU A 70 3.35 -6.61 20.42
CA GLU A 70 2.40 -7.60 19.91
C GLU A 70 3.06 -8.71 19.09
N PHE A 71 4.40 -8.66 18.90
CA PHE A 71 5.11 -9.59 18.03
C PHE A 71 4.89 -11.05 18.40
N GLU A 72 4.98 -11.40 19.68
CA GLU A 72 4.79 -12.80 20.13
C GLU A 72 3.38 -13.33 19.81
N ARG A 73 2.37 -12.45 19.76
CA ARG A 73 0.99 -12.81 19.37
C ARG A 73 0.90 -13.19 17.88
N VAL A 74 1.63 -12.50 17.01
CA VAL A 74 1.57 -12.70 15.55
C VAL A 74 2.65 -13.62 15.00
N LYS A 75 3.61 -14.02 15.83
CA LYS A 75 4.72 -14.90 15.45
C LYS A 75 4.29 -16.21 14.76
N PRO A 76 3.22 -16.91 15.17
CA PRO A 76 2.74 -18.09 14.43
C PRO A 76 2.28 -17.74 13.01
N GLN A 77 1.55 -16.63 12.84
CA GLN A 77 1.07 -16.14 11.55
C GLN A 77 2.25 -15.80 10.63
N ILE A 78 3.26 -15.10 11.15
CA ILE A 78 4.49 -14.77 10.43
C ILE A 78 5.22 -16.04 9.98
N LYS A 79 5.34 -17.06 10.84
CA LYS A 79 5.98 -18.33 10.49
C LYS A 79 5.25 -19.06 9.37
N GLU A 80 3.92 -19.08 9.40
CA GLU A 80 3.12 -19.73 8.37
C GLU A 80 3.20 -18.98 7.03
N PHE A 81 3.18 -17.65 7.08
CA PHE A 81 3.45 -16.80 5.92
C PHE A 81 4.82 -17.12 5.31
N LEU A 82 5.90 -17.08 6.11
CA LEU A 82 7.25 -17.33 5.63
C LEU A 82 7.38 -18.73 5.02
N LYS A 83 6.78 -19.74 5.65
CA LYS A 83 6.78 -21.11 5.14
C LYS A 83 6.10 -21.20 3.77
N SER A 84 4.94 -20.56 3.62
CA SER A 84 4.17 -20.55 2.38
C SER A 84 4.91 -19.80 1.27
N PHE A 85 5.38 -18.58 1.59
CA PHE A 85 6.14 -17.75 0.67
C PHE A 85 7.44 -18.41 0.21
N LEU A 86 8.26 -18.95 1.13
CA LEU A 86 9.54 -19.57 0.75
C LEU A 86 9.36 -20.82 -0.12
N LYS A 87 8.29 -21.57 0.11
CA LYS A 87 7.96 -22.72 -0.73
C LYS A 87 7.59 -22.27 -2.15
N GLU A 88 6.71 -21.28 -2.26
CA GLU A 88 6.33 -20.72 -3.56
C GLU A 88 7.50 -20.04 -4.27
N PHE A 89 8.30 -19.26 -3.54
CA PHE A 89 9.50 -18.63 -4.06
C PHE A 89 10.50 -19.66 -4.55
N SER A 90 10.67 -20.79 -3.87
CA SER A 90 11.51 -21.89 -4.35
C SER A 90 10.99 -22.44 -5.69
N ASP A 91 9.68 -22.68 -5.80
CA ASP A 91 9.08 -23.16 -7.06
C ASP A 91 9.32 -22.15 -8.21
N VAL A 92 9.18 -20.84 -7.93
CA VAL A 92 9.42 -19.76 -8.89
C VAL A 92 10.89 -19.63 -9.25
N TYR A 93 11.78 -19.69 -8.26
CA TYR A 93 13.22 -19.52 -8.44
C TYR A 93 13.83 -20.64 -9.30
N TYR A 94 13.42 -21.89 -9.07
CA TYR A 94 13.86 -23.04 -9.86
C TYR A 94 13.06 -23.25 -11.15
N GLY A 95 12.08 -22.39 -11.46
CA GLY A 95 11.27 -22.47 -12.67
C GLY A 95 10.27 -23.63 -12.70
N VAL A 96 9.99 -24.24 -11.55
CA VAL A 96 8.93 -25.25 -11.38
C VAL A 96 7.56 -24.61 -11.58
N LYS A 97 7.42 -23.33 -11.21
CA LYS A 97 6.27 -22.48 -11.50
C LYS A 97 6.71 -21.21 -12.20
N LEU A 98 5.89 -20.72 -13.13
CA LEU A 98 6.04 -19.37 -13.65
C LEU A 98 5.64 -18.36 -12.57
N PRO A 99 6.28 -17.17 -12.51
CA PRO A 99 5.82 -16.09 -11.65
C PRO A 99 4.33 -15.84 -11.93
N PRO A 100 3.47 -15.86 -10.91
CA PRO A 100 2.06 -15.65 -11.10
C PRO A 100 1.84 -14.26 -11.71
N LEU A 101 1.20 -14.24 -12.89
CA LEU A 101 0.87 -12.99 -13.55
C LEU A 101 -0.16 -12.25 -12.70
N MET A 102 0.19 -11.08 -12.17
CA MET A 102 -0.80 -10.19 -11.60
C MET A 102 -1.69 -9.70 -12.75
N ALA A 103 -2.98 -9.99 -12.68
CA ALA A 103 -3.94 -9.53 -13.66
C ALA A 103 -3.97 -7.99 -13.62
N ILE A 104 -4.14 -7.35 -14.79
CA ILE A 104 -4.02 -5.88 -14.95
C ILE A 104 -4.99 -5.13 -14.02
N ASP A 105 -6.17 -5.70 -13.80
CA ASP A 105 -7.20 -5.23 -12.87
C ASP A 105 -6.75 -5.26 -11.40
N GLU A 106 -6.06 -6.32 -10.96
CA GLU A 106 -5.53 -6.37 -9.59
C GLU A 106 -4.39 -5.36 -9.38
N ARG A 107 -3.52 -5.16 -10.38
CA ARG A 107 -2.46 -4.12 -10.33
C ARG A 107 -3.06 -2.75 -10.14
N PHE A 108 -4.10 -2.45 -10.90
CA PHE A 108 -4.82 -1.18 -10.80
C PHE A 108 -5.40 -0.97 -9.39
N ILE A 109 -6.00 -2.02 -8.80
CA ILE A 109 -6.54 -1.94 -7.44
C ILE A 109 -5.43 -1.67 -6.41
N TYR A 110 -4.30 -2.37 -6.49
CA TYR A 110 -3.17 -2.12 -5.57
C TYR A 110 -2.60 -0.71 -5.74
N TRP A 111 -2.45 -0.24 -6.98
CA TRP A 111 -1.97 1.09 -7.26
C TRP A 111 -2.91 2.19 -6.74
N VAL A 112 -4.22 2.04 -6.96
CA VAL A 112 -5.23 2.96 -6.41
C VAL A 112 -5.18 2.97 -4.88
N ARG A 113 -5.12 1.79 -4.24
CA ARG A 113 -5.02 1.70 -2.77
C ARG A 113 -3.76 2.39 -2.25
N ALA A 114 -2.62 2.13 -2.88
CA ALA A 114 -1.35 2.71 -2.51
C ALA A 114 -1.34 4.24 -2.66
N MET A 115 -1.91 4.77 -3.74
CA MET A 115 -2.08 6.22 -3.93
C MET A 115 -3.04 6.82 -2.90
N VAL A 116 -4.14 6.14 -2.60
CA VAL A 116 -5.07 6.57 -1.54
C VAL A 116 -4.34 6.67 -0.21
N ASP A 117 -3.62 5.61 0.19
CA ASP A 117 -2.92 5.55 1.47
C ASP A 117 -1.83 6.62 1.58
N SER A 118 -1.12 6.91 0.50
CA SER A 118 -0.08 7.94 0.47
C SER A 118 -0.64 9.37 0.53
N LEU A 119 -1.60 9.68 -0.34
CA LEU A 119 -2.14 11.05 -0.47
C LEU A 119 -3.08 11.41 0.69
N ALA A 120 -3.77 10.43 1.28
CA ALA A 120 -4.71 10.68 2.37
C ALA A 120 -4.04 11.33 3.58
N ILE A 121 -2.80 10.99 3.89
CA ILE A 121 -2.05 11.59 5.02
C ILE A 121 -1.93 13.11 4.85
N SER A 122 -1.60 13.56 3.64
CA SER A 122 -1.45 15.00 3.34
C SER A 122 -2.81 15.71 3.32
N VAL A 123 -3.83 15.08 2.76
CA VAL A 123 -5.20 15.64 2.72
C VAL A 123 -5.81 15.72 4.12
N GLU A 124 -5.59 14.71 4.97
CA GLU A 124 -6.06 14.70 6.35
C GLU A 124 -5.49 15.90 7.11
N ARG A 125 -4.18 16.12 7.01
CA ARG A 125 -3.51 17.27 7.64
C ARG A 125 -4.12 18.59 7.18
N MET A 126 -4.34 18.74 5.86
CA MET A 126 -4.98 19.92 5.29
C MET A 126 -6.42 20.09 5.81
N PHE A 127 -7.22 19.03 5.87
CA PHE A 127 -8.60 19.08 6.37
C PHE A 127 -8.66 19.50 7.83
N ARG A 128 -7.72 19.01 8.64
CA ARG A 128 -7.59 19.36 10.05
C ARG A 128 -7.22 20.83 10.24
N GLU A 129 -6.21 21.31 9.52
CA GLU A 129 -5.78 22.72 9.59
C GLU A 129 -6.87 23.66 9.10
N LYS A 130 -7.55 23.31 8.00
CA LYS A 130 -8.64 24.09 7.44
C LYS A 130 -9.86 24.11 8.34
N SER A 131 -10.18 23.00 9.01
CA SER A 131 -11.28 22.93 9.99
C SER A 131 -11.09 23.85 11.20
N LYS A 132 -9.83 24.14 11.57
CA LYS A 132 -9.52 25.07 12.67
C LYS A 132 -9.66 26.54 12.27
N THR A 133 -9.43 26.85 10.99
CA THR A 133 -9.32 28.23 10.49
C THR A 133 -10.56 28.69 9.72
N ASP A 134 -11.30 27.76 9.10
CA ASP A 134 -12.45 28.02 8.25
C ASP A 134 -13.72 27.31 8.78
N LYS A 135 -14.59 28.08 9.44
CA LYS A 135 -15.87 27.59 9.97
C LYS A 135 -16.84 27.14 8.88
N LYS A 136 -16.76 27.71 7.67
CA LYS A 136 -17.61 27.32 6.54
C LYS A 136 -17.21 25.94 6.03
N PHE A 137 -15.90 25.69 5.93
CA PHE A 137 -15.37 24.38 5.60
C PHE A 137 -15.78 23.33 6.64
N LEU A 138 -15.58 23.61 7.93
CA LEU A 138 -15.95 22.69 9.02
C LEU A 138 -17.45 22.33 8.97
N LYS A 139 -18.31 23.33 8.74
CA LYS A 139 -19.75 23.09 8.59
C LYS A 139 -20.05 22.18 7.40
N GLY A 140 -19.46 22.46 6.23
CA GLY A 140 -19.64 21.63 5.04
C GLY A 140 -19.16 20.19 5.23
N LEU A 141 -18.04 20.00 5.92
CA LEU A 141 -17.52 18.66 6.25
C LEU A 141 -18.50 17.91 7.18
N LYS A 142 -19.03 18.58 8.20
CA LYS A 142 -20.03 18.00 9.10
C LYS A 142 -21.33 17.63 8.37
N ASP A 143 -21.83 18.53 7.51
CA ASP A 143 -23.04 18.30 6.72
C ASP A 143 -22.84 17.12 5.76
N TRP A 144 -21.65 16.99 5.15
CA TRP A 144 -21.30 15.84 4.32
C TRP A 144 -21.31 14.52 5.10
N PHE A 145 -20.72 14.48 6.31
CA PHE A 145 -20.76 13.31 7.20
C PHE A 145 -22.18 12.89 7.53
N ILE A 146 -23.03 13.85 7.91
CA ILE A 146 -24.45 13.61 8.21
C ILE A 146 -25.16 13.06 6.97
N GLY A 147 -24.86 13.61 5.78
CA GLY A 147 -25.40 13.12 4.51
C GLY A 147 -24.98 11.67 4.18
N GLN A 148 -23.86 11.18 4.72
CA GLN A 148 -23.45 9.77 4.62
C GLN A 148 -24.06 8.88 5.72
N GLY A 149 -24.86 9.44 6.64
CA GLY A 149 -25.38 8.73 7.81
C GLY A 149 -24.33 8.51 8.91
N TRP A 150 -23.24 9.29 8.90
CA TRP A 150 -22.18 9.20 9.91
C TRP A 150 -22.30 10.31 10.95
N THR A 151 -21.80 10.03 12.15
CA THR A 151 -21.57 11.04 13.18
C THR A 151 -20.22 11.70 12.95
N PHE A 152 -20.14 13.00 13.24
CA PHE A 152 -18.90 13.76 13.13
C PHE A 152 -18.56 14.37 14.48
N SER A 153 -17.42 13.95 15.03
CA SER A 153 -16.90 14.37 16.34
C SER A 153 -15.64 15.24 16.22
N ALA A 154 -15.17 15.47 14.98
CA ALA A 154 -13.87 16.07 14.69
C ALA A 154 -12.70 15.28 15.32
N SER A 155 -12.85 13.96 15.39
CA SER A 155 -11.79 13.03 15.80
C SER A 155 -10.77 12.81 14.67
N ASP A 156 -9.62 12.23 15.01
CA ASP A 156 -8.61 11.85 14.01
C ASP A 156 -9.16 10.88 12.98
N GLU A 157 -9.99 9.92 13.43
CA GLU A 157 -10.64 8.93 12.57
C GLU A 157 -11.62 9.57 11.58
N ASP A 158 -12.33 10.63 12.00
CA ASP A 158 -13.22 11.38 11.10
C ASP A 158 -12.43 12.08 9.98
N PHE A 159 -11.29 12.69 10.30
CA PHE A 159 -10.45 13.34 9.30
C PHE A 159 -9.80 12.33 8.36
N GLU A 160 -9.30 11.21 8.88
CA GLU A 160 -8.72 10.14 8.07
C GLU A 160 -9.75 9.58 7.09
N LYS A 161 -10.96 9.29 7.58
CA LYS A 161 -12.06 8.76 6.77
C LYS A 161 -12.45 9.71 5.63
N ALA A 162 -12.61 11.00 5.93
CA ALA A 162 -12.91 12.00 4.91
C ALA A 162 -11.78 12.17 3.89
N ALA A 163 -10.54 12.19 4.35
CA ALA A 163 -9.37 12.33 3.49
C ALA A 163 -9.24 11.16 2.52
N ARG A 164 -9.34 9.92 3.02
CA ARG A 164 -9.29 8.71 2.17
C ARG A 164 -10.43 8.70 1.15
N GLN A 165 -11.65 9.05 1.56
CA GLN A 165 -12.79 9.13 0.65
C GLN A 165 -12.61 10.22 -0.42
N TYR A 166 -12.12 11.40 -0.04
CA TYR A 166 -11.83 12.49 -0.96
C TYR A 166 -10.78 12.08 -1.99
N VAL A 167 -9.67 11.50 -1.54
CA VAL A 167 -8.59 11.05 -2.43
C VAL A 167 -9.08 9.94 -3.35
N TYR A 168 -9.87 9.00 -2.85
CA TYR A 168 -10.46 7.95 -3.68
C TYR A 168 -11.34 8.54 -4.79
N LEU A 169 -12.22 9.50 -4.46
CA LEU A 169 -13.06 10.18 -5.44
C LEU A 169 -12.25 11.02 -6.43
N LEU A 170 -11.17 11.66 -5.97
CA LEU A 170 -10.27 12.44 -6.82
C LEU A 170 -9.57 11.54 -7.82
N ILE A 171 -8.97 10.44 -7.36
CA ILE A 171 -8.30 9.45 -8.22
C ILE A 171 -9.29 8.89 -9.23
N ASN A 172 -10.50 8.52 -8.79
CA ASN A 172 -11.54 8.00 -9.67
C ASN A 172 -11.88 9.01 -10.78
N LYS A 173 -12.10 10.29 -10.45
CA LYS A 173 -12.37 11.36 -11.44
C LYS A 173 -11.22 11.69 -12.38
N ILE A 174 -9.98 11.39 -12.01
CA ILE A 174 -8.81 11.61 -12.89
C ILE A 174 -8.68 10.45 -13.88
N LEU A 175 -9.03 9.24 -13.44
CA LEU A 175 -8.84 8.01 -14.22
C LEU A 175 -10.03 7.66 -15.11
N PHE A 176 -11.25 8.14 -14.78
CA PHE A 176 -12.50 7.85 -15.47
C PHE A 176 -13.29 9.13 -15.75
#